data_AF-C6GGL3-F1
#
_entry.id   AF-C6GGL3-F1
#
_cell.length_a   1.000
_cell.length_b   1.000
_cell.length_c   1.000
_cell.angle_alpha   90.00
_cell.angle_beta   90.00
_cell.angle_gamma   90.00
#
_symmetry.space_group_name_H-M   'P 1'
#
loop_
_entity.id
_entity.type
_entity.pdbx_description
1 polymer ?
#
loop_
_entity_poly.entity_id
_entity_poly.type
_entity_poly.pdbx_seq_one_letter_code
_entity_poly.pdbx_strand_id
1 'polypeptide(L)'
;YKSFSDLIEGKEGRFRENLLGKRVDYSGRSVIVVGPYLPLHQCGLPKEMAIELFQAFVIRTLIGQNIAPNLRAAKTMIRKKKPIIWKLLQQIMEGHPILLNRAPTLHRLGIQAFQPILVNGRAIHLHPLVCGG
;
A
#
# COMPACT_ATOMS: atom_id res chain seq x y z
N TYR A 1 -14.46 0.25 -36.90
CA TYR A 1 -15.44 0.87 -35.99
C TYR A 1 -15.86 -0.20 -34.97
N LYS A 2 -15.78 0.07 -33.66
CA LYS A 2 -16.40 -0.80 -32.64
C LYS A 2 -17.89 -0.46 -32.58
N SER A 3 -18.77 -1.47 -32.59
CA SER A 3 -20.20 -1.26 -32.41
C SER A 3 -20.53 -0.86 -30.97
N PHE A 4 -21.74 -0.36 -30.74
CA PHE A 4 -22.21 -0.06 -29.38
C PHE A 4 -22.22 -1.31 -28.49
N SER A 5 -22.58 -2.46 -29.06
CA SER A 5 -22.53 -3.75 -28.36
C SER A 5 -21.10 -4.13 -27.97
N ASP A 6 -20.12 -3.92 -28.86
CA ASP A 6 -18.70 -4.20 -28.58
C ASP A 6 -18.10 -3.30 -27.48
N LEU A 7 -18.70 -2.13 -27.24
CA LEU A 7 -18.28 -1.24 -26.15
C LEU A 7 -18.79 -1.73 -24.79
N ILE A 8 -19.87 -2.52 -24.76
CA ILE A 8 -20.55 -2.97 -23.55
C ILE A 8 -20.11 -4.38 -23.16
N GLU A 9 -20.04 -5.28 -24.15
CA GLU A 9 -19.84 -6.71 -23.95
C GLU A 9 -18.36 -7.13 -23.97
N GLY A 10 -18.09 -8.33 -23.48
CA GLY A 10 -16.74 -8.90 -23.47
C GLY A 10 -15.85 -8.43 -22.32
N LYS A 11 -14.60 -8.90 -22.31
CA LYS A 11 -13.63 -8.66 -21.23
C LYS A 11 -13.14 -7.21 -21.17
N GLU A 12 -12.99 -6.58 -22.33
CA GLU A 12 -12.67 -5.15 -22.52
C GLU A 12 -13.93 -4.27 -22.59
N GLY A 13 -15.12 -4.87 -22.41
CA GLY A 13 -16.37 -4.14 -22.35
C GLY A 13 -16.45 -3.27 -21.10
N ARG A 14 -17.16 -2.15 -21.20
CA ARG A 14 -17.30 -1.14 -20.13
C ARG A 14 -17.72 -1.73 -18.78
N PHE A 15 -18.58 -2.75 -18.78
CA PHE A 15 -19.03 -3.38 -17.53
C PHE A 15 -17.91 -4.13 -16.80
N ARG A 16 -17.16 -4.98 -17.51
CA ARG A 16 -16.15 -5.84 -16.88
C ARG A 16 -14.86 -5.09 -16.58
N GLU A 17 -14.43 -4.21 -17.47
CA GLU A 17 -13.15 -3.51 -17.33
C GLU A 17 -13.25 -2.26 -16.45
N ASN A 18 -14.37 -1.52 -16.53
CA ASN A 18 -14.45 -0.19 -15.92
C ASN A 18 -15.46 -0.06 -14.79
N LEU A 19 -16.46 -0.94 -14.70
CA LEU A 19 -17.45 -0.90 -13.61
C LEU A 19 -17.11 -1.87 -12.49
N LEU A 20 -16.80 -3.13 -12.83
CA LEU A 20 -16.51 -4.18 -11.84
C LEU A 20 -15.07 -4.16 -11.32
N GLY A 21 -14.11 -3.78 -12.17
CA GLY A 21 -12.71 -3.55 -11.79
C GLY A 21 -12.34 -2.09 -12.03
N LYS A 22 -11.60 -1.46 -11.12
CA LYS A 22 -11.06 -0.12 -11.31
C LYS A 22 -9.65 -0.02 -10.77
N ARG A 23 -8.87 0.88 -11.34
CA ARG A 23 -7.61 1.32 -10.73
C ARG A 23 -7.95 2.13 -9.48
N VAL A 24 -7.19 1.92 -8.42
CA VAL A 24 -7.41 2.54 -7.11
C VAL A 24 -6.16 3.27 -6.65
N ASP A 25 -6.35 4.45 -6.06
CA ASP A 25 -5.28 5.20 -5.41
C ASP A 25 -4.84 4.53 -4.10
N TYR A 26 -3.73 5.01 -3.52
CA TYR A 26 -3.14 4.46 -2.29
C TYR A 26 -2.87 2.94 -2.38
N SER A 27 -2.43 2.48 -3.55
CA SER A 27 -2.09 1.09 -3.82
C SER A 27 -0.66 0.97 -4.36
N GLY A 28 -0.05 -0.20 -4.14
CA GLY A 28 1.32 -0.49 -4.57
C GLY A 28 1.52 -1.97 -4.85
N ARG A 29 2.59 -2.30 -5.56
CA ARG A 29 3.01 -3.67 -5.86
C ARG A 29 4.52 -3.80 -5.71
N SER A 30 4.98 -4.89 -5.11
CA SER A 30 6.38 -5.30 -5.13
C SER A 30 6.50 -6.81 -5.09
N VAL A 31 7.73 -7.31 -5.27
CA VAL A 31 8.10 -8.71 -5.09
C VAL A 31 7.94 -9.09 -3.62
N ILE A 32 7.45 -10.30 -3.36
CA ILE A 32 7.37 -10.88 -2.03
C ILE A 32 8.61 -11.70 -1.71
N VAL A 33 9.12 -11.57 -0.49
CA VAL A 33 10.19 -12.40 0.07
C VAL A 33 9.72 -12.99 1.40
N VAL A 34 10.35 -14.08 1.83
CA VAL A 34 9.97 -14.76 3.06
C VAL A 34 10.41 -13.95 4.29
N GLY A 35 9.48 -13.72 5.22
CA GLY A 35 9.73 -13.07 6.51
C GLY A 35 9.48 -14.05 7.67
N PRO A 36 10.40 -15.00 7.94
CA PRO A 36 10.16 -16.07 8.91
C PRO A 36 10.09 -15.60 10.36
N TYR A 37 10.64 -14.43 10.66
CA TYR A 37 10.66 -13.84 12.00
C TYR A 37 9.44 -12.97 12.31
N LEU A 38 8.55 -12.76 11.34
CA LEU A 38 7.36 -11.96 11.53
C LEU A 38 6.32 -12.76 12.31
N PRO A 39 5.51 -12.13 13.17
CA PRO A 39 4.26 -12.71 13.64
C PRO A 39 3.26 -12.89 12.49
N LEU A 40 2.31 -13.83 12.64
CA LEU A 40 1.32 -14.15 11.61
C LEU A 40 0.49 -12.95 11.14
N HIS A 41 0.20 -12.00 12.04
CA HIS A 41 -0.61 -10.82 11.76
C HIS A 41 0.21 -9.64 11.16
N GLN A 42 1.52 -9.80 10.95
CA GLN A 42 2.40 -8.73 10.48
C GLN A 42 2.95 -9.00 9.07
N CYS A 43 3.30 -7.91 8.40
CA CYS A 43 4.04 -7.96 7.14
C CYS A 43 5.13 -6.89 7.11
N GLY A 44 6.23 -7.15 6.42
CA GLY A 44 7.26 -6.13 6.18
C GLY A 44 6.94 -5.28 4.97
N LEU A 45 6.80 -3.98 5.16
CA LEU A 45 6.55 -2.99 4.11
C LEU A 45 7.82 -2.17 3.84
N PRO A 46 8.31 -2.11 2.58
CA PRO A 46 9.45 -1.29 2.21
C PRO A 46 9.25 0.17 2.57
N LYS A 47 10.29 0.80 3.13
CA LYS A 47 10.31 2.22 3.50
C LYS A 47 9.83 3.18 2.40
N GLU A 48 10.28 2.97 1.16
CA GLU A 48 9.91 3.84 0.03
C GLU A 48 8.43 3.70 -0.32
N MET A 49 7.92 2.46 -0.33
CA MET A 49 6.50 2.19 -0.56
C MET A 49 5.62 2.75 0.56
N ALA A 50 6.05 2.59 1.81
CA ALA A 50 5.33 3.09 2.98
C ALA A 50 5.18 4.61 2.97
N ILE A 51 6.23 5.36 2.61
CA ILE A 51 6.14 6.83 2.50
C ILE A 51 5.08 7.25 1.49
N GLU A 52 5.04 6.63 0.31
CA GLU A 52 4.10 7.00 -0.74
C GLU A 52 2.66 6.65 -0.36
N LEU A 53 2.42 5.45 0.17
CA LEU A 53 1.09 5.00 0.59
C LEU A 53 0.53 5.86 1.74
N PHE A 54 1.37 6.25 2.69
CA PHE A 54 0.95 7.01 3.87
C PHE A 54 1.21 8.51 3.78
N GLN A 55 1.58 9.02 2.59
CA GLN A 55 2.05 10.41 2.42
C GLN A 55 1.05 11.43 2.94
N ALA A 56 -0.24 11.24 2.69
CA ALA A 56 -1.31 12.13 3.15
C ALA A 56 -1.37 12.22 4.68
N PHE A 57 -1.25 11.07 5.37
CA PHE A 57 -1.22 11.00 6.82
C PHE A 57 0.03 11.67 7.40
N VAL A 58 1.20 11.42 6.80
CA VAL A 58 2.46 12.04 7.22
C VAL A 58 2.37 13.57 7.10
N ILE A 59 1.87 14.08 5.97
CA ILE A 59 1.66 15.52 5.76
C ILE A 59 0.72 16.11 6.81
N ARG A 60 -0.44 15.45 7.04
CA ARG A 60 -1.42 15.90 8.02
C ARG A 60 -0.80 16.00 9.42
N THR A 61 -0.06 14.98 9.83
CA THR A 61 0.57 14.96 11.15
C THR A 61 1.69 15.99 11.29
N LEU A 62 2.51 16.20 10.26
CA LEU A 62 3.58 17.22 10.26
C LEU A 62 3.02 18.64 10.44
N ILE A 63 1.92 18.96 9.78
CA ILE A 63 1.26 20.27 9.91
C ILE A 63 0.55 20.36 11.26
N GLY A 64 -0.18 19.32 11.67
CA GLY A 64 -0.91 19.30 12.95
C GLY A 64 -0.01 19.43 14.19
N GLN A 65 1.23 18.94 14.11
CA GLN A 65 2.23 19.07 15.18
C GLN A 65 3.10 20.34 15.05
N ASN A 66 2.78 21.26 14.14
CA ASN A 66 3.57 22.46 13.85
C ASN A 66 5.04 22.20 13.46
N ILE A 67 5.36 20.98 13.00
CA ILE A 67 6.71 20.62 12.51
C ILE A 67 6.95 21.23 11.12
N ALA A 68 5.90 21.29 10.31
CA ALA A 68 5.91 21.94 9.00
C ALA A 68 4.87 23.06 8.96
N PRO A 69 5.22 24.28 8.50
CA PRO A 69 4.31 25.41 8.48
C PRO A 69 3.22 25.30 7.41
N ASN A 70 3.43 24.53 6.34
CA ASN A 70 2.47 24.35 5.25
C ASN A 70 2.74 23.07 4.44
N LEU A 71 1.83 22.77 3.52
CA LEU A 71 1.89 21.61 2.63
C LEU A 71 3.19 21.52 1.81
N ARG A 72 3.68 22.65 1.27
CA ARG A 72 4.90 22.67 0.45
C ARG A 72 6.13 22.33 1.29
N ALA A 73 6.21 22.89 2.49
CA ALA A 73 7.28 22.58 3.44
C ALA A 73 7.24 21.10 3.86
N ALA A 74 6.06 20.56 4.19
CA ALA A 74 5.88 19.16 4.54
C ALA A 74 6.35 18.22 3.41
N LYS A 75 5.89 18.45 2.17
CA LYS A 75 6.35 17.68 0.98
C LYS A 75 7.86 17.76 0.79
N THR A 76 8.46 18.93 1.01
CA THR A 76 9.92 19.11 0.91
C THR A 76 10.66 18.33 1.99
N MET A 77 10.13 18.28 3.22
CA MET A 77 10.72 17.49 4.32
C MET A 77 10.67 15.99 4.06
N ILE A 78 9.56 15.50 3.50
CA ILE A 78 9.40 14.10 3.09
C ILE A 78 10.40 13.76 1.98
N ARG A 79 10.51 14.60 0.94
CA ARG A 79 11.45 14.40 -0.17
C ARG A 79 12.92 14.37 0.29
N LYS A 80 13.27 15.19 1.28
CA LYS A 80 14.61 15.21 1.90
C LYS A 80 14.87 13.99 2.81
N LYS A 81 13.91 13.07 2.98
CA LYS A 81 14.00 11.85 3.80
C LYS A 81 14.58 12.11 5.21
N LYS A 82 14.17 13.23 5.85
CA LYS A 82 14.67 13.60 7.19
C LYS A 82 14.41 12.47 8.20
N PRO A 83 15.31 12.19 9.16
CA PRO A 83 15.16 11.09 10.11
C PRO A 83 13.83 11.08 10.89
N ILE A 84 13.28 12.27 11.18
CA ILE A 84 12.00 12.44 11.87
C ILE A 84 10.82 11.81 11.11
N ILE A 85 10.88 11.77 9.78
CA ILE A 85 9.81 11.21 8.93
C ILE A 85 9.67 9.70 9.18
N TRP A 86 10.77 8.99 9.39
CA TRP A 86 10.73 7.54 9.63
C TRP A 86 10.09 7.20 10.97
N LYS A 87 10.39 7.98 12.01
CA LYS A 87 9.78 7.82 13.33
C LYS A 87 8.27 8.10 13.26
N LEU A 88 7.90 9.19 12.59
CA LEU A 88 6.50 9.57 12.41
C LEU A 88 5.72 8.52 11.60
N LEU A 89 6.35 8.00 10.55
CA LEU A 89 5.75 6.96 9.71
C LEU A 89 5.50 5.67 10.50
N GLN A 90 6.43 5.24 11.36
CA GLN A 90 6.20 4.08 12.24
C GLN A 90 5.01 4.28 13.16
N GLN A 91 4.90 5.46 13.79
CA GLN A 91 3.76 5.80 14.65
C GLN A 91 2.43 5.83 13.90
N ILE A 92 2.43 6.38 12.68
CA ILE A 92 1.23 6.41 11.82
C ILE A 92 0.84 4.99 11.39
N MET A 93 1.81 4.13 11.09
CA MET A 93 1.52 2.77 10.66
C MET A 93 0.98 1.90 11.79
N GLU A 94 1.33 2.19 13.03
CA GLU A 94 0.80 1.50 14.19
C GLU A 94 -0.73 1.63 14.26
N GLY A 95 -1.43 0.50 14.36
CA GLY A 95 -2.89 0.44 14.34
C GLY A 95 -3.55 0.67 12.98
N HIS A 96 -2.78 0.83 11.89
CA HIS A 96 -3.29 1.01 10.53
C HIS A 96 -2.94 -0.20 9.66
N PRO A 97 -3.82 -1.23 9.62
CA PRO A 97 -3.57 -2.42 8.83
C PRO A 97 -3.60 -2.11 7.33
N ILE A 98 -2.81 -2.86 6.56
CA ILE A 98 -2.81 -2.82 5.09
C ILE A 98 -3.37 -4.11 4.51
N LEU A 99 -3.93 -4.04 3.31
CA LEU A 99 -4.39 -5.21 2.57
C LEU A 99 -3.31 -5.71 1.62
N LEU A 100 -2.94 -6.98 1.72
CA LEU A 100 -2.12 -7.67 0.74
C LEU A 100 -3.00 -8.58 -0.12
N ASN A 101 -2.75 -8.56 -1.42
CA ASN A 101 -3.46 -9.37 -2.41
C ASN A 101 -2.46 -10.01 -3.37
N ARG A 102 -2.63 -11.29 -3.69
CA ARG A 102 -1.88 -11.99 -4.74
C ARG A 102 -2.85 -12.48 -5.81
N ALA A 103 -2.63 -12.05 -7.05
CA ALA A 103 -3.38 -12.57 -8.20
C ALA A 103 -2.83 -13.96 -8.63
N PRO A 104 -3.68 -14.89 -9.07
CA PRO A 104 -5.14 -14.80 -9.14
C PRO A 104 -5.83 -14.98 -7.78
N THR A 105 -6.87 -14.19 -7.50
CA THR A 105 -7.65 -14.29 -6.26
C THR A 105 -8.80 -15.29 -6.46
N LEU A 106 -8.60 -16.56 -6.05
CA LEU A 106 -9.60 -17.63 -6.23
C LEU A 106 -10.68 -17.65 -5.14
N HIS A 107 -10.32 -17.23 -3.94
CA HIS A 107 -11.22 -17.19 -2.79
C HIS A 107 -10.85 -16.04 -1.85
N ARG A 108 -11.70 -15.79 -0.84
CA ARG A 108 -11.56 -14.66 0.09
C ARG A 108 -10.19 -14.55 0.76
N LEU A 109 -9.50 -15.67 1.03
CA LEU A 109 -8.18 -15.65 1.68
C LEU A 109 -7.04 -15.15 0.79
N GLY A 110 -7.27 -14.93 -0.51
CA GLY A 110 -6.28 -14.31 -1.40
C GLY A 110 -6.09 -12.82 -1.13
N ILE A 111 -6.94 -12.22 -0.29
CA ILE A 111 -6.81 -10.86 0.23
C ILE A 111 -6.84 -10.94 1.76
N GLN A 112 -5.78 -10.46 2.42
CA GLN A 112 -5.67 -10.49 3.87
C GLN A 112 -5.10 -9.18 4.41
N ALA A 113 -5.51 -8.84 5.64
CA ALA A 113 -5.06 -7.65 6.34
C ALA A 113 -3.85 -7.98 7.24
N PHE A 114 -2.86 -7.09 7.26
CA PHE A 114 -1.66 -7.22 8.09
C PHE A 114 -1.29 -5.89 8.72
N GLN A 115 -0.75 -5.94 9.94
CA GLN A 115 -0.08 -4.81 10.57
C GLN A 115 1.29 -4.61 9.90
N PRO A 116 1.54 -3.48 9.21
CA PRO A 116 2.80 -3.31 8.51
C PRO A 116 3.92 -2.89 9.47
N ILE A 117 5.11 -3.42 9.22
CA ILE A 117 6.37 -2.97 9.86
C ILE A 117 7.33 -2.45 8.80
N LEU A 118 8.12 -1.43 9.12
CA LEU A 118 9.09 -0.89 8.16
C LEU A 118 10.28 -1.84 7.99
N VAL A 119 10.54 -2.24 6.75
CA VAL A 119 11.74 -3.03 6.39
C VAL A 119 12.65 -2.26 5.44
N ASN A 120 13.93 -2.65 5.45
CA ASN A 120 14.90 -2.18 4.46
C ASN A 120 14.73 -2.94 3.14
N GLY A 121 15.26 -2.39 2.05
CA GLY A 121 15.12 -2.96 0.71
C GLY A 121 13.83 -2.54 0.01
N ARG A 122 13.46 -3.28 -1.03
CA ARG A 122 12.31 -2.98 -1.90
C ARG A 122 11.23 -4.07 -1.92
N ALA A 123 11.46 -5.21 -1.27
CA ALA A 123 10.55 -6.35 -1.29
C ALA A 123 9.60 -6.36 -0.08
N ILE A 124 8.39 -6.85 -0.27
CA ILE A 124 7.41 -7.06 0.82
C ILE A 124 7.77 -8.37 1.52
N HIS A 125 7.92 -8.34 2.84
CA HIS A 125 8.18 -9.55 3.61
C HIS A 125 6.86 -10.14 4.07
N LEU A 126 6.61 -11.41 3.74
CA LEU A 126 5.38 -12.11 4.09
C LEU A 126 5.67 -13.34 4.96
N HIS A 127 4.77 -13.59 5.91
CA HIS A 127 4.85 -14.76 6.77
C HIS A 127 4.69 -16.07 5.96
N PRO A 128 5.57 -17.07 6.13
CA PRO A 128 5.53 -18.30 5.34
C PRO A 128 4.22 -19.09 5.45
N LEU A 129 3.60 -19.12 6.64
CA LEU A 129 2.33 -19.84 6.86
C LEU A 129 1.14 -19.28 6.08
N VAL A 130 1.22 -18.05 5.56
CA VAL A 130 0.16 -17.45 4.74
C VAL A 130 0.22 -17.95 3.28
N CYS A 131 1.37 -18.48 2.85
CA CYS A 131 1.60 -18.86 1.46
C CYS A 131 0.91 -20.17 1.01
N GLY A 132 0.28 -20.92 1.94
CA GLY A 132 -0.43 -22.17 1.64
C GLY A 132 -1.91 -21.99 1.29
N GLY A 133 -2.44 -20.77 1.45
CA GLY A 133 -3.78 -20.39 0.99
C GLY A 133 -3.80 -19.92 -0.46
#